data_AF-A0A838J793-F1
#
_entry.id   AF-A0A838J793-F1
#
_cell.length_a   1.000
_cell.length_b   1.000
_cell.length_c   1.000
_cell.angle_alpha   90.00
_cell.angle_beta   90.00
_cell.angle_gamma   90.00
#
_symmetry.space_group_name_H-M   'P 1'
#
loop_
_entity.id
_entity.type
_entity.pdbx_description
1 polymer ?
#
loop_
_entity_poly.entity_id
_entity_poly.type
_entity_poly.pdbx_seq_one_letter_code
_entity_poly.pdbx_strand_id
1 'polypeptide(L)'
;MSLPEPFIRGYERTDDRWRECSHVFFGRGDGALISTTVDVARFFRALLAERTLLPAPLLQQMMNILLDDPPATMAYGLGLIADLLPCGIVWGHSGGGYGYRHFPYLHLESGRFAVFMFNGTYGFRVATDTSSTRPPDFSEEMRSLVYKGN
;
A
#
# COMPACT_ATOMS: atom_id res chain seq x y z
N MET A 1 -7.73 -17.50 -17.20
CA MET A 1 -8.58 -16.35 -16.81
C MET A 1 -7.85 -15.08 -17.23
N SER A 2 -8.50 -14.16 -17.94
CA SER A 2 -7.91 -12.86 -18.32
C SER A 2 -8.12 -11.82 -17.23
N LEU A 3 -7.15 -10.93 -17.04
CA LEU A 3 -7.29 -9.80 -16.12
C LEU A 3 -8.11 -8.68 -16.79
N PRO A 4 -8.93 -7.92 -16.03
CA PRO A 4 -9.55 -6.71 -16.54
C PRO A 4 -8.50 -5.67 -16.93
N GLU A 5 -8.67 -5.04 -18.09
CA GLU A 5 -7.80 -3.95 -18.54
C GLU A 5 -8.37 -2.57 -18.10
N PRO A 6 -7.51 -1.57 -17.84
CA PRO A 6 -6.04 -1.65 -17.85
C PRO A 6 -5.46 -2.28 -16.57
N PHE A 7 -4.40 -3.08 -16.68
CA PHE A 7 -3.63 -3.54 -15.51
C PHE A 7 -2.12 -3.34 -15.65
N ILE A 8 -1.44 -3.18 -14.51
CA ILE A 8 0.03 -3.11 -14.46
C ILE A 8 0.59 -4.53 -14.53
N ARG A 9 1.57 -4.78 -15.40
CA ARG A 9 2.26 -6.07 -15.47
C ARG A 9 3.18 -6.29 -14.27
N GLY A 10 3.11 -7.47 -13.67
CA GLY A 10 3.90 -7.88 -12.52
C GLY A 10 5.14 -8.63 -12.97
N TYR A 11 6.26 -8.43 -12.29
CA TYR A 11 7.53 -9.08 -12.65
C TYR A 11 8.24 -9.64 -11.44
N GLU A 12 8.83 -10.83 -11.62
CA GLU A 12 9.70 -11.47 -10.64
C GLU A 12 11.07 -11.75 -11.24
N ARG A 13 12.13 -11.53 -10.47
CA ARG A 13 13.51 -11.80 -10.83
C ARG A 13 13.82 -13.27 -10.54
N THR A 14 14.14 -14.02 -11.59
CA THR A 14 14.82 -15.31 -11.47
C THR A 14 16.33 -15.12 -11.61
N ASP A 15 17.10 -16.17 -11.36
CA ASP A 15 18.58 -16.13 -11.39
C ASP A 15 19.15 -15.46 -12.65
N ASP A 16 18.52 -15.70 -13.80
CA ASP A 16 18.96 -15.27 -15.12
C ASP A 16 18.19 -14.06 -15.69
N ARG A 17 16.89 -13.91 -15.39
CA ARG A 17 16.02 -12.94 -16.08
C ARG A 17 14.85 -12.44 -15.23
N TRP A 18 14.25 -11.34 -15.66
CA TRP A 18 12.92 -10.96 -15.19
C TRP A 18 11.86 -11.80 -15.91
N ARG A 19 10.89 -12.31 -15.17
CA ARG A 19 9.76 -13.06 -15.70
C ARG A 19 8.48 -12.34 -15.35
N GLU A 20 7.62 -12.14 -16.34
CA GLU A 20 6.29 -11.63 -16.10
C GLU A 20 5.47 -12.66 -15.31
N CYS A 21 4.79 -12.19 -14.27
CA CYS A 21 3.99 -13.01 -13.37
C CYS A 21 2.60 -12.39 -13.10
N SER A 22 2.09 -11.56 -14.02
CA SER A 22 0.80 -10.87 -13.88
C SER A 22 -0.37 -11.80 -13.53
N HIS A 23 -0.33 -13.05 -14.00
CA HIS A 23 -1.38 -14.06 -13.77
C HIS A 23 -1.06 -15.02 -12.61
N VAL A 24 -0.03 -14.73 -11.81
CA VAL A 24 0.39 -15.54 -10.67
C VAL A 24 -0.12 -14.90 -9.39
N PHE A 25 -1.21 -15.43 -8.85
CA PHE A 25 -1.80 -15.00 -7.59
C PHE A 25 -2.26 -16.23 -6.79
N PHE A 26 -1.86 -16.30 -5.53
CA PHE A 26 -2.19 -17.41 -4.62
C PHE A 26 -3.11 -16.98 -3.47
N GLY A 27 -3.45 -15.68 -3.39
CA GLY A 27 -4.30 -15.13 -2.34
C GLY A 27 -5.77 -15.51 -2.49
N ARG A 28 -6.54 -15.26 -1.43
CA ARG A 28 -8.02 -15.24 -1.44
C ARG A 28 -8.47 -13.86 -1.00
N GLY A 29 -9.29 -13.76 0.05
CA GLY A 29 -9.75 -12.47 0.58
C GLY A 29 -8.63 -11.59 1.16
N ASP A 30 -7.47 -12.17 1.44
CA ASP A 30 -6.29 -11.51 2.01
C ASP A 30 -5.39 -10.83 0.97
N GLY A 31 -5.50 -11.17 -0.32
CA GLY A 31 -4.54 -10.67 -1.30
C GLY A 31 -4.86 -10.90 -2.79
N ALA A 32 -6.04 -11.39 -3.16
CA ALA A 32 -6.42 -11.60 -4.57
C ALA A 32 -7.34 -10.50 -5.15
N LEU A 33 -7.54 -9.40 -4.43
CA LEU A 33 -8.29 -8.26 -4.99
C LEU A 33 -7.48 -7.62 -6.12
N ILE A 34 -8.08 -7.53 -7.31
CA ILE A 34 -7.57 -6.77 -8.45
C ILE A 34 -8.33 -5.45 -8.52
N SER A 35 -7.63 -4.33 -8.52
CA SER A 35 -8.22 -2.99 -8.50
C SER A 35 -7.30 -1.95 -9.16
N THR A 36 -7.82 -0.74 -9.38
CA THR A 36 -7.05 0.41 -9.85
C THR A 36 -6.62 1.29 -8.66
N THR A 37 -5.57 2.10 -8.82
CA THR A 37 -5.16 3.07 -7.78
C THR A 37 -6.26 4.09 -7.48
N VAL A 38 -7.08 4.44 -8.49
CA VAL A 38 -8.24 5.34 -8.35
C VAL A 38 -9.33 4.70 -7.49
N ASP A 39 -9.65 3.44 -7.72
CA ASP A 39 -10.69 2.75 -6.96
C ASP A 39 -10.24 2.46 -5.52
N VAL A 40 -8.97 2.10 -5.32
CA VAL A 40 -8.37 2.00 -3.98
C VAL A 40 -8.44 3.35 -3.25
N ALA A 41 -8.12 4.45 -3.92
CA ALA A 41 -8.25 5.79 -3.35
C ALA A 41 -9.71 6.13 -2.99
N ARG A 42 -10.65 5.80 -3.88
CA ARG A 42 -12.08 6.01 -3.62
C ARG A 42 -12.54 5.22 -2.38
N PHE A 43 -12.13 3.97 -2.26
CA PHE A 43 -12.46 3.13 -1.10
C PHE A 43 -11.95 3.74 0.21
N PHE A 44 -10.66 4.07 0.31
CA PHE A 44 -10.10 4.62 1.56
C PHE A 44 -10.66 6.01 1.89
N ARG A 45 -10.92 6.85 0.88
CA ARG A 45 -11.61 8.13 1.10
C ARG A 45 -13.02 7.93 1.63
N ALA A 46 -13.80 7.04 1.03
CA ALA A 46 -15.15 6.71 1.48
C ALA A 46 -15.16 6.13 2.91
N LEU A 47 -14.18 5.29 3.24
CA LEU A 47 -14.04 4.66 4.55
C LEU A 47 -13.64 5.67 5.65
N LEU A 48 -12.56 6.42 5.43
CA LEU A 48 -11.85 7.14 6.49
C LEU A 48 -12.20 8.64 6.53
N ALA A 49 -12.28 9.29 5.37
CA ALA A 49 -12.54 10.73 5.28
C ALA A 49 -14.04 11.04 5.24
N GLU A 50 -14.76 10.42 4.30
CA GLU A 50 -16.19 10.66 4.07
C GLU A 50 -17.06 9.84 5.03
N ARG A 51 -16.51 8.74 5.56
CA ARG A 51 -17.13 7.87 6.57
C ARG A 51 -18.51 7.35 6.17
N THR A 52 -18.66 7.01 4.89
CA THR A 52 -19.93 6.57 4.29
C THR A 52 -20.09 5.05 4.25
N LEU A 53 -19.01 4.29 4.46
CA LEU A 53 -19.01 2.83 4.31
C LEU A 53 -19.45 2.08 5.57
N LEU A 54 -19.31 2.67 6.77
CA LEU A 54 -19.58 2.00 8.03
C LEU A 54 -20.23 2.94 9.05
N PRO A 55 -21.07 2.41 9.97
CA PRO A 55 -21.44 3.11 11.18
C PRO A 55 -20.21 3.57 11.98
N ALA A 56 -20.29 4.75 12.59
CA ALA A 56 -19.17 5.35 13.33
C ALA A 56 -18.54 4.42 14.40
N PRO A 57 -19.30 3.62 15.19
CA PRO A 57 -18.69 2.71 16.16
C PRO A 57 -17.81 1.62 15.53
N LEU A 58 -18.18 1.10 14.35
CA LEU A 58 -17.39 0.07 13.66
C LEU A 58 -16.13 0.67 13.05
N LEU A 59 -16.22 1.89 12.49
CA LEU A 59 -15.05 2.60 12.01
C LEU A 59 -14.06 2.89 13.14
N GLN A 60 -14.55 3.29 14.32
CA GLN A 60 -13.71 3.47 15.51
C GLN A 60 -12.99 2.18 15.92
N GLN A 61 -13.66 1.03 15.85
CA GLN A 61 -13.02 -0.27 16.09
C GLN A 61 -11.93 -0.58 15.07
N MET A 62 -12.13 -0.27 13.78
CA MET A 62 -11.10 -0.45 12.76
C MET A 62 -9.87 0.44 12.99
N MET A 63 -10.08 1.68 13.45
CA MET A 63 -9.01 2.63 13.71
C MET A 63 -8.37 2.46 15.10
N ASN A 64 -8.92 1.60 15.95
CA ASN A 64 -8.35 1.31 17.25
C ASN A 64 -7.09 0.45 17.08
N ILE A 65 -5.94 1.09 17.16
CA ILE A 65 -4.64 0.43 17.07
C ILE A 65 -4.42 -0.43 18.30
N LEU A 66 -4.23 -1.73 18.08
CA LEU A 66 -3.80 -2.67 19.08
C LEU A 66 -2.28 -2.73 19.02
N LEU A 67 -1.64 -2.44 20.15
CA LEU A 67 -0.23 -2.73 20.33
C LEU A 67 -0.11 -4.21 20.66
N ASP A 68 0.68 -4.93 19.86
CA ASP A 68 1.03 -6.32 20.18
C ASP A 68 1.83 -6.40 21.48
N ASP A 69 1.76 -7.55 22.16
CA ASP A 69 2.63 -7.90 23.28
C ASP A 69 3.35 -9.22 22.95
N PRO A 70 4.66 -9.20 22.64
CA PRO A 70 5.57 -8.04 22.68
C PRO A 70 5.30 -7.03 21.53
N PRO A 71 5.70 -5.74 21.68
CA PRO A 71 5.43 -4.71 20.69
C PRO A 71 5.95 -5.06 19.30
N ALA A 72 5.04 -5.14 18.33
CA ALA A 72 5.41 -5.22 16.93
C ALA A 72 5.98 -3.88 16.43
N THR A 73 6.76 -3.93 15.36
CA THR A 73 7.32 -2.75 14.70
C THR A 73 6.28 -1.91 13.96
N MET A 74 5.06 -2.42 13.80
CA MET A 74 3.94 -1.75 13.14
C MET A 74 2.68 -1.89 13.99
N ALA A 75 1.88 -0.82 14.03
CA ALA A 75 0.69 -0.75 14.84
C ALA A 75 -0.56 -0.99 13.97
N TYR A 76 -1.32 -2.04 14.29
CA TYR A 76 -2.46 -2.51 13.49
C TYR A 76 -3.78 -2.27 14.20
N GLY A 77 -4.76 -1.77 13.46
CA GLY A 77 -6.18 -1.89 13.78
C GLY A 77 -6.82 -3.02 12.96
N LEU A 78 -8.15 -3.07 12.90
CA LEU A 78 -8.84 -4.09 12.11
C LEU A 78 -8.74 -3.76 10.62
N GLY A 79 -7.77 -4.37 9.92
CA GLY A 79 -7.54 -4.18 8.49
C GLY A 79 -6.93 -2.82 8.13
N LEU A 80 -6.43 -2.07 9.11
CA LEU A 80 -5.78 -0.77 8.93
C LEU A 80 -4.45 -0.72 9.67
N ILE A 81 -3.51 0.04 9.13
CA ILE A 81 -2.22 0.39 9.71
C ILE A 81 -2.20 1.90 9.91
N ALA A 82 -1.73 2.33 11.08
CA ALA A 82 -1.31 3.70 11.33
C ALA A 82 0.19 3.79 11.11
N ASP A 83 0.60 4.35 9.97
CA ASP A 83 2.01 4.53 9.64
C ASP A 83 2.47 5.93 10.07
N LEU A 84 3.44 5.99 10.98
CA LEU A 84 3.93 7.24 11.53
C LEU A 84 5.04 7.80 10.62
N LEU A 85 4.73 8.88 9.92
CA LEU A 85 5.70 9.62 9.11
C LEU A 85 6.13 10.91 9.82
N PRO A 86 7.23 11.55 9.41
CA PRO A 86 7.63 12.86 9.92
C PRO A 86 6.58 13.96 9.80
N CYS A 87 5.57 13.82 8.93
CA CYS A 87 4.45 14.76 8.80
C CYS A 87 3.20 14.38 9.60
N GLY A 88 3.22 13.27 10.35
CA GLY A 88 2.07 12.75 11.08
C GLY A 88 1.68 11.33 10.64
N ILE A 89 0.56 10.86 11.19
CA ILE A 89 0.05 9.50 10.94
C ILE A 89 -0.69 9.45 9.61
N VAL A 90 -0.33 8.50 8.77
CA VAL A 90 -1.09 8.17 7.56
C VAL A 90 -1.76 6.80 7.71
N TRP A 91 -3.02 6.73 7.28
CA TRP A 91 -3.90 5.58 7.49
C TRP A 91 -4.12 4.81 6.20
N GLY A 92 -4.01 3.50 6.24
CA GLY A 92 -4.12 2.64 5.07
C GLY A 92 -3.79 1.21 5.41
N HIS A 93 -3.39 0.40 4.42
CA HIS A 93 -2.77 -0.89 4.67
C HIS A 93 -1.89 -1.24 3.47
N SER A 94 -0.58 -1.41 3.68
CA SER A 94 0.31 -1.84 2.59
C SER A 94 0.03 -3.29 2.20
N GLY A 95 0.21 -3.63 0.93
CA GLY A 95 0.06 -5.00 0.45
C GLY A 95 1.22 -5.39 -0.45
N GLY A 96 1.58 -6.66 -0.41
CA GLY A 96 2.65 -7.21 -1.25
C GLY A 96 2.33 -8.64 -1.66
N GLY A 97 2.65 -8.97 -2.90
CA GLY A 97 2.48 -10.29 -3.48
C GLY A 97 3.47 -10.51 -4.62
N TYR A 98 3.33 -11.63 -5.31
CA TYR A 98 4.19 -11.98 -6.44
C TYR A 98 4.17 -10.86 -7.50
N GLY A 99 5.32 -10.24 -7.71
CA GLY A 99 5.53 -9.16 -8.67
C GLY A 99 4.85 -7.83 -8.37
N TYR A 100 4.25 -7.63 -7.18
CA TYR A 100 3.57 -6.37 -6.83
C TYR A 100 3.78 -5.96 -5.37
N ARG A 101 3.89 -4.65 -5.13
CA ARG A 101 3.75 -4.05 -3.80
C ARG A 101 3.07 -2.69 -3.90
N HIS A 102 2.25 -2.35 -2.92
CA HIS A 102 1.58 -1.06 -2.86
C HIS A 102 1.45 -0.50 -1.45
N PHE A 103 1.36 0.83 -1.36
CA PHE A 103 1.23 1.61 -0.13
C PHE A 103 0.13 2.68 -0.34
N PRO A 104 -1.15 2.33 -0.11
CA PRO A 104 -2.28 3.24 -0.27
C PRO A 104 -2.60 3.92 1.07
N TYR A 105 -2.20 5.18 1.24
CA TYR A 105 -2.31 5.86 2.52
C TYR A 105 -2.98 7.23 2.40
N LEU A 106 -3.85 7.50 3.38
CA LEU A 106 -4.55 8.76 3.57
C LEU A 106 -3.96 9.52 4.75
N HIS A 107 -3.51 10.75 4.51
CA HIS A 107 -3.19 11.66 5.59
C HIS A 107 -4.44 12.47 5.95
N LEU A 108 -5.16 12.05 7.00
CA LEU A 108 -6.46 12.60 7.39
C LEU A 108 -6.43 14.11 7.62
N GLU A 109 -5.38 14.63 8.27
CA GLU A 109 -5.27 16.06 8.58
C GLU A 109 -5.17 16.92 7.31
N SER A 110 -4.42 16.46 6.30
CA SER A 110 -4.29 17.17 5.03
C SER A 110 -5.36 16.81 3.98
N GLY A 111 -6.11 15.73 4.21
CA GLY A 111 -7.01 15.12 3.22
C GLY A 111 -6.32 14.50 2.00
N ARG A 112 -4.97 14.46 1.95
CA ARG A 112 -4.22 13.92 0.81
C ARG A 112 -4.13 12.41 0.86
N PHE A 113 -4.42 11.79 -0.29
CA PHE A 113 -4.27 10.36 -0.49
C PHE A 113 -3.19 10.08 -1.53
N ALA A 114 -2.28 9.16 -1.23
CA ALA A 114 -1.27 8.71 -2.17
C ALA A 114 -1.27 7.19 -2.26
N VAL A 115 -1.04 6.67 -3.47
CA VAL A 115 -0.75 5.26 -3.70
C VAL A 115 0.62 5.17 -4.34
N PHE A 116 1.54 4.53 -3.65
CA PHE A 116 2.79 4.10 -4.26
C PHE A 116 2.62 2.66 -4.71
N MET A 117 2.89 2.37 -5.99
CA MET A 117 2.74 1.05 -6.59
C MET A 117 4.05 0.65 -7.27
N PHE A 118 4.48 -0.58 -7.01
CA PHE A 118 5.72 -1.14 -7.52
C PHE A 118 5.42 -2.49 -8.15
N ASN A 119 5.96 -2.74 -9.36
CA ASN A 119 5.93 -4.04 -10.01
C ASN A 119 7.33 -4.66 -10.03
N GLY A 120 7.55 -5.71 -9.24
CA GLY A 120 8.87 -6.28 -9.03
C GLY A 120 8.97 -7.21 -7.82
N THR A 121 10.07 -7.97 -7.74
CA THR A 121 10.35 -8.92 -6.66
C THR A 121 10.34 -8.25 -5.29
N TYR A 122 9.40 -8.68 -4.44
CA TYR A 122 9.27 -8.36 -3.01
C TYR A 122 9.71 -6.94 -2.61
N GLY A 123 9.33 -5.94 -3.42
CA GLY A 123 9.27 -4.52 -3.07
C GLY A 123 10.48 -3.87 -2.38
N PHE A 124 11.70 -4.37 -2.58
CA PHE A 124 12.94 -3.68 -2.14
C PHE A 124 14.03 -3.61 -3.21
N ARG A 125 13.82 -4.09 -4.44
CA ARG A 125 14.86 -4.05 -5.51
C ARG A 125 14.40 -3.50 -6.86
N VAL A 126 13.21 -2.90 -6.94
CA VAL A 126 12.76 -2.26 -8.18
C VAL A 126 12.32 -0.82 -7.91
N ALA A 127 13.26 0.12 -8.05
CA ALA A 127 13.01 1.17 -9.04
C ALA A 127 14.08 1.09 -10.13
N THR A 128 13.66 1.62 -11.25
CA THR A 128 14.19 1.55 -12.61
C THR A 128 15.54 2.24 -12.81
N ASP A 129 16.49 2.08 -11.89
CA ASP A 129 17.87 2.43 -12.16
C ASP A 129 18.71 1.14 -12.24
N THR A 130 18.92 0.65 -13.47
CA THR A 130 19.85 -0.46 -13.73
C THR A 130 21.31 -0.07 -13.51
N SER A 131 21.62 1.20 -13.21
CA SER A 131 22.96 1.69 -12.89
C SER A 131 23.21 1.88 -11.40
N SER A 132 22.16 1.93 -10.56
CA SER A 132 22.28 2.04 -9.11
C SER A 132 22.21 0.67 -8.45
N THR A 133 23.22 0.35 -7.64
CA THR A 133 23.20 -0.80 -6.71
C THR A 133 22.31 -0.54 -5.50
N ARG A 134 21.85 0.70 -5.31
CA ARG A 134 20.96 1.10 -4.22
C ARG A 134 19.52 1.20 -4.74
N PRO A 135 18.56 0.50 -4.13
CA PRO A 135 17.16 0.71 -4.45
C PRO A 135 16.78 2.19 -4.22
N PRO A 136 15.74 2.70 -4.90
CA PRO A 136 15.20 4.02 -4.62
C PRO A 136 14.95 4.15 -3.12
N ASP A 137 15.31 5.31 -2.56
CA ASP A 137 15.06 5.56 -1.15
C ASP A 137 13.56 5.82 -0.94
N PHE A 138 12.82 4.77 -0.59
CA PHE A 138 11.41 4.86 -0.18
C PHE A 138 11.30 5.11 1.32
N SER A 139 12.14 6.04 1.81
CA SER A 139 12.22 6.44 3.21
C SER A 139 10.95 7.10 3.70
N GLU A 140 10.78 7.15 5.02
CA GLU A 140 9.71 7.90 5.66
C GLU A 140 9.75 9.39 5.28
N GLU A 141 10.95 9.95 5.13
CA GLU A 141 11.17 11.33 4.68
C GLU A 141 10.59 11.56 3.28
N MET A 142 10.95 10.71 2.31
CA MET A 142 10.41 10.82 0.94
C MET A 142 8.88 10.68 0.96
N ARG A 143 8.35 9.65 1.62
CA ARG A 143 6.89 9.45 1.69
C ARG A 143 6.17 10.64 2.31
N SER A 144 6.77 11.24 3.34
CA SER A 144 6.22 12.42 4.03
C SER A 144 6.04 13.63 3.11
N LEU A 145 6.91 13.81 2.11
CA LEU A 145 6.85 14.98 1.20
C LEU A 145 5.53 15.05 0.42
N VAL A 146 4.93 13.90 0.07
CA VAL A 146 3.70 13.86 -0.74
C VAL A 146 2.49 14.44 0.03
N TYR A 147 2.52 14.36 1.36
CA TYR A 147 1.43 14.82 2.23
C TYR A 147 1.59 16.27 2.72
N LYS A 148 2.77 16.86 2.55
CA LYS A 148 3.00 18.27 2.89
C LYS A 148 2.34 19.18 1.86
N GLY A 149 1.50 20.10 2.32
CA GLY A 149 0.98 21.21 1.51
C GLY A 149 2.12 22.00 0.88
N ASN A 150 1.95 22.46 -0.37
CA ASN A 150 2.81 23.53 -0.88
C ASN A 150 2.46 24.85 -0.20
#